data_AF-A0A7U9XF80-F1
#
_entry.id   AF-A0A7U9XF80-F1
#
_cell.length_a   1.000
_cell.length_b   1.000
_cell.length_c   1.000
_cell.angle_alpha   90.00
_cell.angle_beta   90.00
_cell.angle_gamma   90.00
#
_symmetry.space_group_name_H-M   'P 1'
#
loop_
_entity.id
_entity.type
_entity.pdbx_description
1 polymer ?
#
loop_
_entity_poly.entity_id
_entity_poly.type
_entity_poly.pdbx_seq_one_letter_code
_entity_poly.pdbx_strand_id
1 'polypeptide(L)'
;MSEILCLYEEEGIKADETLVGQYIRNERVVKEFTAYYDLFNKYKKDYQTEEILEGTAKAQTVERARVAAFDERLSLLGMLLDKVLSEIREDMESADYLAELLKNLRAAKAALDKVEDGGTGGISLGQMLENQIQGRKKQMESAQMAGSLSETGRRKGQRILRFLEEGKKKLLLEGVTEGQEAFGLLKNAFEGQAQALKKKTAATGNRLENLFTFVENAFAQGNEMLILVTELTVNNDSARFIGQFGCDAYERHNQELMLSERGNGLMEEILALEL
;
A
#
# COMPACT_ATOMS: atom_id res chain seq x y z
N MET A 1 -18.08 -9.61 2.92
CA MET A 1 -18.45 -9.19 1.56
C MET A 1 -17.23 -9.17 0.64
N SER A 2 -16.15 -8.44 0.96
CA SER A 2 -14.91 -8.44 0.16
C SER A 2 -14.30 -9.84 -0.07
N GLU A 3 -14.17 -10.68 0.97
CA GLU A 3 -13.59 -12.03 0.81
C GLU A 3 -14.41 -12.97 -0.08
N ILE A 4 -15.74 -12.83 -0.08
CA ILE A 4 -16.65 -13.67 -0.89
C ILE A 4 -16.65 -13.23 -2.34
N LEU A 5 -16.56 -11.91 -2.60
CA LEU A 5 -16.38 -11.39 -3.95
C LEU A 5 -15.04 -11.85 -4.54
N CYS A 6 -13.94 -11.81 -3.76
CA CYS A 6 -12.64 -12.34 -4.21
C CYS A 6 -12.72 -13.83 -4.58
N LEU A 7 -13.39 -14.64 -3.75
CA LEU A 7 -13.52 -16.09 -3.96
C LEU A 7 -14.39 -16.41 -5.19
N TYR A 8 -15.43 -15.61 -5.44
CA TYR A 8 -16.25 -15.74 -6.65
C TYR A 8 -15.48 -15.30 -7.91
N GLU A 9 -14.64 -14.27 -7.82
CA GLU A 9 -13.74 -13.86 -8.91
C GLU A 9 -12.70 -14.95 -9.23
N GLU A 10 -12.12 -15.59 -8.22
CA GLU A 10 -11.15 -16.70 -8.38
C GLU A 10 -11.77 -17.91 -9.08
N GLU A 11 -13.04 -18.22 -8.78
CA GLU A 11 -13.80 -19.31 -9.38
C GLU A 11 -14.50 -18.93 -10.71
N GLY A 12 -14.38 -17.66 -11.15
CA GLY A 12 -15.02 -17.16 -12.37
C GLY A 12 -16.55 -17.07 -12.30
N ILE A 13 -17.12 -17.05 -11.09
CA ILE A 13 -18.56 -17.00 -10.83
C ILE A 13 -19.00 -15.53 -10.71
N LYS A 14 -20.03 -15.14 -11.46
CA LYS A 14 -20.56 -13.78 -11.45
C LYS A 14 -21.26 -13.49 -10.11
N ALA A 15 -20.85 -12.42 -9.41
CA ALA A 15 -21.59 -11.92 -8.26
C ALA A 15 -22.86 -11.18 -8.75
N ASP A 16 -24.02 -11.79 -8.55
CA ASP A 16 -25.31 -11.27 -8.98
C ASP A 16 -26.05 -10.51 -7.85
N GLU A 17 -27.19 -9.89 -8.19
CA GLU A 17 -28.06 -9.19 -7.22
C GLU A 17 -28.48 -10.11 -6.07
N THR A 18 -28.60 -11.41 -6.33
CA THR A 18 -28.91 -12.43 -5.32
C THR A 18 -27.82 -12.54 -4.26
N LEU A 19 -26.54 -12.58 -4.67
CA LEU A 19 -25.41 -12.65 -3.76
C LEU A 19 -25.21 -11.34 -3.00
N VAL A 20 -25.28 -10.20 -3.69
CA VAL A 20 -25.07 -8.88 -3.07
C VAL A 20 -26.23 -8.51 -2.12
N GLY A 21 -27.46 -8.89 -2.47
CA GLY A 21 -28.65 -8.69 -1.64
C GLY A 21 -28.64 -9.44 -0.30
N GLN A 22 -27.79 -10.46 -0.15
CA GLN A 22 -27.57 -11.13 1.15
C GLN A 22 -26.82 -10.25 2.14
N TYR A 23 -26.05 -9.26 1.66
CA TYR A 23 -25.23 -8.37 2.48
C TYR A 23 -25.76 -6.94 2.53
N ILE A 24 -26.36 -6.46 1.44
CA ILE A 24 -26.97 -5.13 1.37
C ILE A 24 -28.50 -5.28 1.38
N ARG A 25 -29.13 -4.83 2.46
CA ARG A 25 -30.60 -4.95 2.64
C ARG A 25 -31.43 -3.94 1.84
N ASN A 26 -30.78 -3.01 1.14
CA ASN A 26 -31.45 -2.00 0.32
C ASN A 26 -31.39 -2.42 -1.16
N GLU A 27 -32.53 -2.83 -1.71
CA GLU A 27 -32.62 -3.32 -3.10
C GLU A 27 -32.16 -2.31 -4.15
N ARG A 28 -32.35 -1.00 -3.90
CA ARG A 28 -31.86 0.04 -4.82
C ARG A 28 -30.33 0.07 -4.83
N VAL A 29 -29.71 0.00 -3.66
CA VAL A 29 -28.24 -0.02 -3.52
C VAL A 29 -27.66 -1.32 -4.07
N VAL A 30 -28.36 -2.45 -3.93
CA VAL A 30 -27.95 -3.75 -4.54
C VAL A 30 -27.88 -3.64 -6.05
N LYS A 31 -28.91 -3.05 -6.69
CA LYS A 31 -28.96 -2.86 -8.15
C LYS A 31 -27.90 -1.88 -8.65
N GLU A 32 -27.72 -0.76 -7.95
CA GLU A 32 -26.69 0.23 -8.29
C GLU A 32 -25.28 -0.37 -8.14
N PHE A 33 -25.03 -1.12 -7.07
CA PHE A 33 -23.74 -1.79 -6.84
C PHE A 33 -23.44 -2.88 -7.87
N THR A 34 -24.40 -3.75 -8.17
CA THR A 34 -24.21 -4.84 -9.15
C THR A 34 -24.05 -4.32 -10.58
N ALA A 35 -24.80 -3.29 -10.97
CA ALA A 35 -24.59 -2.61 -12.24
C ALA A 35 -23.19 -2.00 -12.34
N TYR A 36 -22.72 -1.34 -11.28
CA TYR A 36 -21.36 -0.79 -11.21
C TYR A 36 -20.28 -1.89 -11.24
N TYR A 37 -20.48 -2.98 -10.51
CA TYR A 37 -19.55 -4.11 -10.44
C TYR A 37 -19.46 -4.88 -11.77
N ASP A 38 -20.57 -5.03 -12.49
CA ASP A 38 -20.60 -5.59 -13.84
C ASP A 38 -19.85 -4.70 -14.84
N LEU A 39 -20.03 -3.38 -14.74
CA LEU A 39 -19.34 -2.41 -15.57
C LEU A 39 -17.82 -2.44 -15.31
N PHE A 40 -17.42 -2.47 -14.05
CA PHE A 40 -16.05 -2.62 -13.60
C PHE A 40 -15.39 -3.88 -14.19
N ASN A 41 -16.05 -5.04 -14.08
CA ASN A 41 -15.53 -6.30 -14.62
C ASN A 41 -15.46 -6.34 -16.15
N LYS A 42 -16.42 -5.69 -16.84
CA LYS A 42 -16.39 -5.54 -18.30
C LYS A 42 -15.19 -4.70 -18.73
N TYR A 43 -14.99 -3.53 -18.10
CA TYR A 43 -13.91 -2.62 -18.48
C TYR A 43 -12.52 -3.12 -18.06
N LYS A 44 -12.43 -3.94 -17.02
CA LYS A 44 -11.19 -4.65 -16.64
C LYS A 44 -10.60 -5.50 -17.76
N LYS A 45 -11.44 -6.13 -18.58
CA LYS A 45 -10.99 -6.94 -19.72
C LYS A 45 -10.65 -6.08 -20.93
N ASP A 46 -11.30 -4.94 -21.05
CA ASP A 46 -11.24 -4.07 -22.21
C ASP A 46 -10.09 -3.05 -22.15
N TYR A 47 -9.71 -2.62 -20.95
CA TYR A 47 -8.58 -1.74 -20.71
C TYR A 47 -7.41 -2.55 -20.16
N GLN A 48 -6.27 -2.44 -20.83
CA GLN A 48 -5.01 -3.05 -20.41
C GLN A 48 -4.41 -2.21 -19.28
N THR A 49 -5.01 -2.26 -18.08
CA THR A 49 -4.68 -1.39 -16.94
C THR A 49 -3.21 -1.46 -16.54
N GLU A 50 -2.58 -2.63 -16.67
CA GLU A 50 -1.14 -2.76 -16.42
C GLU A 50 -0.30 -1.97 -17.42
N GLU A 51 -0.64 -1.98 -18.72
CA GLU A 51 0.08 -1.18 -19.73
C GLU A 51 -0.08 0.33 -19.47
N ILE A 52 -1.24 0.75 -18.93
CA ILE A 52 -1.46 2.14 -18.52
C ILE A 52 -0.51 2.51 -17.37
N LEU A 53 -0.47 1.70 -16.31
CA LEU A 53 0.36 1.96 -15.13
C LEU A 53 1.86 1.77 -15.42
N GLU A 54 2.23 0.95 -16.39
CA GLU A 54 3.60 0.84 -16.91
C GLU A 54 4.00 2.01 -17.83
N GLY A 55 3.05 2.85 -18.24
CA GLY A 55 3.27 3.98 -19.14
C GLY A 55 3.46 3.57 -20.61
N THR A 56 3.09 2.34 -20.96
CA THR A 56 3.21 1.76 -22.30
C THR A 56 1.88 1.65 -23.04
N ALA A 57 0.82 2.24 -22.49
CA ALA A 57 -0.51 2.25 -23.10
C ALA A 57 -0.47 2.82 -24.53
N LYS A 58 -1.12 2.12 -25.46
CA LYS A 58 -1.23 2.54 -26.85
C LYS A 58 -2.07 3.82 -26.95
N ALA A 59 -1.79 4.66 -27.94
CA ALA A 59 -2.57 5.86 -28.23
C ALA A 59 -4.08 5.57 -28.41
N GLN A 60 -4.42 4.40 -28.98
CA GLN A 60 -5.80 3.96 -29.11
C GLN A 60 -6.50 3.75 -27.75
N THR A 61 -5.79 3.28 -26.73
CA THR A 61 -6.32 3.09 -25.37
C THR A 61 -6.64 4.44 -24.74
N VAL A 62 -5.75 5.43 -24.90
CA VAL A 62 -5.96 6.79 -24.41
C VAL A 62 -7.14 7.45 -25.13
N GLU A 63 -7.22 7.31 -26.46
CA GLU A 63 -8.32 7.89 -27.24
C GLU A 63 -9.66 7.25 -26.89
N ARG A 64 -9.69 5.93 -26.69
CA ARG A 64 -10.89 5.22 -26.23
C ARG A 64 -11.38 5.76 -24.89
N ALA A 65 -10.47 5.90 -23.92
CA ALA A 65 -10.80 6.45 -22.62
C ALA A 65 -11.31 7.90 -22.74
N ARG A 66 -10.70 8.71 -23.62
CA ARG A 66 -11.09 10.11 -23.85
C ARG A 66 -12.52 10.27 -24.34
N VAL A 67 -12.96 9.44 -25.28
CA VAL A 67 -14.32 9.49 -25.85
C VAL A 67 -15.34 8.65 -25.09
N ALA A 68 -14.91 7.95 -24.04
CA ALA A 68 -15.79 7.13 -23.21
C ALA A 68 -16.81 7.98 -22.44
N ALA A 69 -17.96 7.37 -22.14
CA ALA A 69 -18.97 7.99 -21.29
C ALA A 69 -18.45 8.15 -19.85
N PHE A 70 -18.97 9.11 -19.11
CA PHE A 70 -18.44 9.49 -17.80
C PHE A 70 -18.40 8.33 -16.79
N ASP A 71 -19.41 7.45 -16.82
CA ASP A 71 -19.45 6.23 -16.01
C ASP A 71 -18.30 5.27 -16.33
N GLU A 72 -17.97 5.07 -17.61
CA GLU A 72 -16.80 4.26 -18.02
C GLU A 72 -15.47 4.90 -17.61
N ARG A 73 -15.35 6.23 -17.74
CA ARG A 73 -14.15 6.97 -17.27
C ARG A 73 -13.95 6.82 -15.77
N LEU A 74 -15.02 6.94 -14.99
CA LEU A 74 -14.98 6.78 -13.54
C LEU A 74 -14.63 5.36 -13.13
N SER A 75 -15.21 4.35 -13.78
CA SER A 75 -14.85 2.94 -13.54
C SER A 75 -13.37 2.69 -13.86
N LEU A 76 -12.85 3.19 -14.99
CA LEU A 76 -11.45 3.03 -15.35
C LEU A 76 -10.51 3.74 -14.36
N LEU A 77 -10.84 4.97 -13.94
CA LEU A 77 -10.07 5.69 -12.93
C LEU A 77 -10.05 4.92 -11.61
N GLY A 78 -11.21 4.45 -11.14
CA GLY A 78 -11.32 3.68 -9.90
C GLY A 78 -10.48 2.40 -9.94
N MET A 79 -10.50 1.69 -11.06
CA MET A 79 -9.66 0.50 -11.28
C MET A 79 -8.15 0.77 -11.17
N LEU A 80 -7.68 1.85 -11.80
CA LEU A 80 -6.27 2.24 -11.76
C LEU A 80 -5.86 2.69 -10.36
N LEU A 81 -6.73 3.48 -9.71
CA LEU A 81 -6.57 3.92 -8.32
C LEU A 81 -6.47 2.73 -7.36
N ASP A 82 -7.42 1.80 -7.41
CA ASP A 82 -7.44 0.62 -6.53
C ASP A 82 -6.14 -0.18 -6.63
N LYS A 83 -5.62 -0.34 -7.86
CA LYS A 83 -4.36 -1.05 -8.09
C LYS A 83 -3.18 -0.32 -7.46
N VAL A 84 -3.03 0.97 -7.73
CA VAL A 84 -1.91 1.77 -7.19
C VAL A 84 -2.01 1.91 -5.67
N LEU A 85 -3.22 2.13 -5.12
CA LEU A 85 -3.44 2.21 -3.68
C LEU A 85 -3.14 0.89 -2.97
N SER A 86 -3.45 -0.25 -3.59
CA SER A 86 -3.08 -1.57 -3.05
C SER A 86 -1.56 -1.74 -2.99
N GLU A 87 -0.85 -1.35 -4.06
CA GLU A 87 0.62 -1.42 -4.11
C GLU A 87 1.27 -0.50 -3.07
N ILE A 88 0.77 0.74 -2.95
CA ILE A 88 1.18 1.70 -1.93
C ILE A 88 0.98 1.12 -0.53
N ARG A 89 -0.19 0.54 -0.24
CA ARG A 89 -0.47 -0.06 1.08
C ARG A 89 0.54 -1.15 1.41
N GLU A 90 0.82 -2.05 0.46
CA GLU A 90 1.81 -3.11 0.68
C GLU A 90 3.22 -2.56 0.92
N ASP A 91 3.59 -1.48 0.22
CA ASP A 91 4.87 -0.80 0.39
C ASP A 91 4.98 -0.15 1.76
N MET A 92 3.93 0.54 2.21
CA MET A 92 3.87 1.15 3.54
C MET A 92 3.87 0.10 4.65
N GLU A 93 3.13 -1.01 4.51
CA GLU A 93 3.17 -2.13 5.45
C GLU A 93 4.59 -2.75 5.53
N SER A 94 5.28 -2.86 4.38
CA SER A 94 6.64 -3.39 4.31
C SER A 94 7.66 -2.41 4.91
N ALA A 95 7.46 -1.10 4.74
CA ALA A 95 8.27 -0.06 5.36
C ALA A 95 8.12 -0.08 6.89
N ASP A 96 6.89 -0.15 7.41
CA ASP A 96 6.60 -0.21 8.84
C ASP A 96 7.18 -1.50 9.48
N TYR A 97 7.09 -2.63 8.76
CA TYR A 97 7.74 -3.88 9.12
C TYR A 97 9.27 -3.73 9.24
N LEU A 98 9.95 -3.20 8.23
CA LEU A 98 11.40 -3.04 8.24
C LEU A 98 11.87 -2.04 9.29
N ALA A 99 11.13 -0.95 9.49
CA ALA A 99 11.43 0.04 10.52
C ALA A 99 11.41 -0.59 11.92
N GLU A 100 10.45 -1.47 12.19
CA GLU A 100 10.36 -2.18 13.45
C GLU A 100 11.43 -3.28 13.59
N LEU A 101 11.71 -4.02 12.51
CA LEU A 101 12.78 -5.01 12.50
C LEU A 101 14.17 -4.37 12.72
N LEU A 102 14.40 -3.17 12.17
CA LEU A 102 15.63 -2.43 12.40
C LEU A 102 15.85 -2.11 13.89
N LYS A 103 14.79 -1.79 14.63
CA LYS A 103 14.86 -1.57 16.09
C LYS A 103 15.32 -2.84 16.81
N ASN A 104 14.78 -4.00 16.43
CA ASN A 104 15.15 -5.31 16.99
C ASN A 104 16.61 -5.65 16.70
N LEU A 105 17.08 -5.41 15.47
CA LEU A 105 18.47 -5.67 15.08
C LEU A 105 19.44 -4.70 15.77
N ARG A 106 19.08 -3.42 15.93
CA ARG A 106 19.89 -2.46 16.71
C ARG A 106 20.01 -2.88 18.17
N ALA A 107 18.93 -3.36 18.78
CA ALA A 107 18.98 -3.89 20.14
C ALA A 107 19.90 -5.11 20.27
N ALA A 108 19.84 -6.03 19.30
CA ALA A 108 20.72 -7.19 19.25
C ALA A 108 22.21 -6.78 19.09
N LYS A 109 22.49 -5.83 18.19
CA LYS A 109 23.85 -5.28 17.99
C LYS A 109 24.40 -4.62 19.25
N ALA A 110 23.62 -3.75 19.90
CA ALA A 110 24.06 -3.06 21.10
C ALA A 110 24.31 -4.02 22.27
N ALA A 111 23.56 -5.12 22.36
CA ALA A 111 23.78 -6.14 23.37
C ALA A 111 25.02 -7.00 23.05
N LEU A 112 25.30 -7.27 21.77
CA LEU A 112 26.51 -7.96 21.33
C LEU A 112 27.79 -7.16 21.66
N ASP A 113 27.78 -5.85 21.40
CA ASP A 113 28.94 -4.99 21.63
C ASP A 113 29.33 -4.92 23.13
N LYS A 114 28.33 -5.01 24.03
CA LYS A 114 28.57 -5.09 25.48
C LYS A 114 29.25 -6.39 25.95
N VAL A 115 29.15 -7.46 25.16
CA VAL A 115 29.81 -8.74 25.46
C VAL A 115 31.28 -8.71 25.06
N GLU A 116 31.58 -8.08 23.93
CA GLU A 116 32.96 -7.94 23.43
C GLU A 116 33.82 -7.03 24.33
N ASP A 117 33.23 -6.02 24.98
CA ASP A 117 33.90 -5.12 25.93
C ASP A 117 34.23 -5.75 27.31
N GLY A 118 34.26 -7.08 27.43
CA GLY A 118 34.67 -7.79 28.64
C GLY A 118 33.58 -7.92 29.72
N GLY A 119 32.31 -7.68 29.36
CA GLY A 119 31.17 -7.92 30.23
C GLY A 119 30.93 -9.41 30.48
N THR A 120 31.27 -9.90 31.67
CA THR A 120 30.99 -11.28 32.10
C THR A 120 29.48 -11.47 32.34
N GLY A 121 28.73 -11.84 31.31
CA GLY A 121 27.33 -12.26 31.46
C GLY A 121 26.36 -11.94 30.31
N GLY A 122 26.81 -11.54 29.13
CA GLY A 122 25.86 -11.28 28.05
C GLY A 122 25.35 -12.54 27.35
N ILE A 123 24.11 -12.43 26.91
CA ILE A 123 23.31 -13.47 26.26
C ILE A 123 23.86 -13.69 24.84
N SER A 124 23.91 -14.93 24.34
CA SER A 124 24.38 -15.18 22.95
C SER A 124 23.40 -14.62 21.92
N LEU A 125 23.86 -14.30 20.70
CA LEU A 125 22.98 -13.79 19.64
C LEU A 125 21.80 -14.75 19.37
N GLY A 126 22.06 -16.06 19.36
CA GLY A 126 21.01 -17.08 19.22
C GLY A 126 19.97 -17.04 20.36
N GLN A 127 20.39 -16.82 21.60
CA GLN A 127 19.48 -16.64 22.74
C GLN A 127 18.73 -15.30 22.67
N MET A 128 19.36 -14.23 22.16
CA MET A 128 18.67 -12.95 21.95
C MET A 128 17.55 -13.06 20.91
N LEU A 129 17.82 -13.73 19.78
CA LEU A 129 16.81 -14.00 18.77
C LEU A 129 15.65 -14.82 19.35
N GLU A 130 15.97 -15.85 20.14
CA GLU A 130 14.95 -16.66 20.82
C GLU A 130 14.09 -15.81 21.77
N ASN A 131 14.71 -14.95 22.57
CA ASN A 131 14.00 -14.04 23.46
C ASN A 131 13.09 -13.06 22.68
N GLN A 132 13.57 -12.54 21.55
CA GLN A 132 12.78 -11.66 20.68
C GLN A 132 11.59 -12.42 20.06
N ILE A 133 11.79 -13.64 19.58
CA ILE A 133 10.73 -14.51 19.04
C ILE A 133 9.68 -14.79 20.12
N GLN A 134 10.09 -15.23 21.30
CA GLN A 134 9.18 -15.54 22.40
C GLN A 134 8.44 -14.30 22.90
N GLY A 135 9.15 -13.18 23.07
CA GLY A 135 8.55 -11.90 23.48
C GLY A 135 7.51 -11.43 22.47
N ARG A 136 7.80 -11.55 21.18
CA ARG A 136 6.88 -11.17 20.11
C ARG A 136 5.66 -12.08 20.05
N LYS A 137 5.83 -13.40 20.20
CA LYS A 137 4.71 -14.37 20.28
C LYS A 137 3.79 -14.04 21.45
N LYS A 138 4.35 -13.84 22.65
CA LYS A 138 3.57 -13.46 23.85
C LYS A 138 2.84 -12.13 23.68
N GLN A 139 3.48 -11.13 23.09
CA GLN A 139 2.85 -9.84 22.82
C GLN A 139 1.65 -9.99 21.89
N MET A 140 1.79 -10.76 20.80
CA MET A 140 0.70 -11.00 19.85
C MET A 140 -0.44 -11.79 20.48
N GLU A 141 -0.14 -12.84 21.25
CA GLU A 141 -1.12 -13.64 21.97
C GLU A 141 -1.89 -12.78 22.99
N SER A 142 -1.19 -11.96 23.76
CA SER A 142 -1.80 -11.05 24.75
C SER A 142 -2.71 -10.02 24.08
N ALA A 143 -2.28 -9.41 22.97
CA ALA A 143 -3.09 -8.47 22.21
C ALA A 143 -4.32 -9.15 21.57
N GLN A 144 -4.18 -10.40 21.13
CA GLN A 144 -5.29 -11.19 20.61
C GLN A 144 -6.32 -11.50 21.69
N MET A 145 -5.88 -11.96 22.88
CA MET A 145 -6.76 -12.22 24.03
C MET A 145 -7.47 -10.94 24.50
N ALA A 146 -6.81 -9.78 24.40
CA ALA A 146 -7.39 -8.48 24.74
C ALA A 146 -8.30 -7.89 23.63
N GLY A 147 -8.44 -8.56 22.47
CA GLY A 147 -9.21 -8.05 21.34
C GLY A 147 -8.63 -6.79 20.67
N SER A 148 -7.39 -6.41 20.99
CA SER A 148 -6.73 -5.20 20.50
C SER A 148 -5.78 -5.45 19.31
N LEU A 149 -5.62 -6.69 18.89
CA LEU A 149 -4.77 -7.05 17.76
C LEU A 149 -5.46 -6.77 16.41
N SER A 150 -5.09 -5.64 15.80
CA SER A 150 -5.49 -5.33 14.43
C SER A 150 -4.93 -6.34 13.42
N GLU A 151 -5.57 -6.45 12.26
CA GLU A 151 -5.09 -7.33 11.19
C GLU A 151 -3.72 -6.90 10.65
N THR A 152 -3.53 -5.61 10.43
CA THR A 152 -2.23 -5.03 10.04
C THR A 152 -1.15 -5.31 11.08
N GLY A 153 -1.48 -5.19 12.38
CA GLY A 153 -0.60 -5.54 13.48
C GLY A 153 -0.22 -7.03 13.50
N ARG A 154 -1.19 -7.91 13.21
CA ARG A 154 -0.98 -9.35 13.11
C ARG A 154 -0.05 -9.70 11.95
N ARG A 155 -0.32 -9.20 10.74
CA ARG A 155 0.49 -9.44 9.54
C ARG A 155 1.93 -8.97 9.74
N LYS A 156 2.12 -7.76 10.28
CA LYS A 156 3.44 -7.22 10.62
C LYS A 156 4.17 -8.09 11.65
N GLY A 157 3.48 -8.49 12.72
CA GLY A 157 4.04 -9.37 13.75
C GLY A 157 4.49 -10.72 13.19
N GLN A 158 3.68 -11.35 12.34
CA GLN A 158 4.02 -12.60 11.67
C GLN A 158 5.24 -12.46 10.75
N ARG A 159 5.34 -11.36 9.97
CA ARG A 159 6.52 -11.09 9.13
C ARG A 159 7.80 -10.97 9.95
N ILE A 160 7.76 -10.29 11.11
CA ILE A 160 8.91 -10.17 12.01
C ILE A 160 9.30 -11.52 12.59
N LEU A 161 8.33 -12.30 13.07
CA LEU A 161 8.59 -13.65 13.57
C LEU A 161 9.26 -14.52 12.51
N ARG A 162 8.73 -14.51 11.30
CA ARG A 162 9.28 -15.26 10.17
C ARG A 162 10.72 -14.87 9.89
N PHE A 163 11.04 -13.57 9.83
CA PHE A 163 12.42 -13.12 9.63
C PHE A 163 13.37 -13.62 10.71
N LEU A 164 12.97 -13.50 11.99
CA LEU A 164 13.80 -13.91 13.12
C LEU A 164 14.01 -15.44 13.14
N GLU A 165 12.96 -16.21 12.85
CA GLU A 165 13.01 -17.68 12.77
C GLU A 165 13.85 -18.17 11.60
N GLU A 166 13.69 -17.58 10.41
CA GLU A 166 14.52 -17.87 9.23
C GLU A 166 15.98 -17.48 9.47
N GLY A 167 16.23 -16.31 10.09
CA GLY A 167 17.56 -15.87 10.50
C GLY A 167 18.21 -16.87 11.46
N LYS A 168 17.52 -17.25 12.53
CA LYS A 168 18.01 -18.26 13.50
C LYS A 168 18.33 -19.58 12.81
N LYS A 169 17.45 -20.07 11.93
CA LYS A 169 17.68 -21.31 11.17
C LYS A 169 18.93 -21.21 10.30
N LYS A 170 19.15 -20.07 9.63
CA LYS A 170 20.31 -19.84 8.78
C LYS A 170 21.61 -19.84 9.58
N LEU A 171 21.64 -19.18 10.74
CA LEU A 171 22.80 -19.20 11.65
C LEU A 171 23.16 -20.61 12.10
N LEU A 172 22.15 -21.44 12.42
CA LEU A 172 22.36 -22.83 12.81
C LEU A 172 22.91 -23.70 11.67
N LEU A 173 22.44 -23.47 10.43
CA LEU A 173 22.89 -24.22 9.25
C LEU A 173 24.32 -23.87 8.82
N GLU A 174 24.70 -22.60 8.94
CA GLU A 174 26.04 -22.12 8.58
C GLU A 174 27.08 -22.35 9.70
N GLY A 175 26.63 -22.79 10.89
CA GLY A 175 27.50 -23.00 12.05
C GLY A 175 28.03 -21.71 12.67
N VAL A 176 27.57 -20.55 12.18
CA VAL A 176 27.94 -19.21 12.66
C VAL A 176 26.87 -18.73 13.62
N THR A 177 26.93 -19.18 14.88
CA THR A 177 25.88 -18.91 15.88
C THR A 177 26.18 -17.72 16.80
N GLU A 178 27.40 -17.18 16.75
CA GLU A 178 27.89 -16.19 17.72
C GLU A 178 28.74 -15.08 17.07
N GLY A 179 28.92 -13.98 17.81
CA GLY A 179 29.79 -12.89 17.41
C GLY A 179 29.28 -12.01 16.27
N GLN A 180 30.15 -11.10 15.82
CA GLN A 180 29.85 -10.12 14.77
C GLN A 180 29.54 -10.79 13.42
N GLU A 181 30.10 -11.96 13.14
CA GLU A 181 29.87 -12.71 11.90
C GLU A 181 28.41 -13.17 11.79
N ALA A 182 27.86 -13.74 12.87
CA ALA A 182 26.46 -14.14 12.93
C ALA A 182 25.51 -12.92 12.78
N PHE A 183 25.86 -11.79 13.40
CA PHE A 183 25.11 -10.55 13.22
C PHE A 183 25.18 -10.03 11.77
N GLY A 184 26.35 -10.17 11.11
CA GLY A 184 26.55 -9.84 9.71
C GLY A 184 25.58 -10.55 8.78
N LEU A 185 25.29 -11.84 9.02
CA LEU A 185 24.32 -12.61 8.23
C LEU A 185 22.89 -12.07 8.36
N LEU A 186 22.47 -11.70 9.57
CA LEU A 186 21.15 -11.07 9.80
C LEU A 186 21.07 -9.68 9.16
N LYS A 187 22.14 -8.90 9.28
CA LYS A 187 22.26 -7.58 8.67
C LYS A 187 22.14 -7.67 7.15
N ASN A 188 22.86 -8.60 6.51
CA ASN A 188 22.80 -8.80 5.06
C ASN A 188 21.39 -9.21 4.61
N ALA A 189 20.71 -10.08 5.36
CA ALA A 189 19.33 -10.45 5.06
C ALA A 189 18.36 -9.26 5.16
N PHE A 190 18.52 -8.42 6.18
CA PHE A 190 17.75 -7.19 6.34
C PHE A 190 18.01 -6.21 5.20
N GLU A 191 19.28 -5.97 4.85
CA GLU A 191 19.66 -5.08 3.75
C GLU A 191 19.11 -5.54 2.41
N GLY A 192 19.06 -6.86 2.16
CA GLY A 192 18.40 -7.43 0.99
C GLY A 192 16.91 -7.08 0.92
N GLN A 193 16.18 -7.18 2.03
CA GLN A 193 14.76 -6.80 2.09
C GLN A 193 14.56 -5.29 1.96
N ALA A 194 15.43 -4.47 2.58
CA ALA A 194 15.40 -3.02 2.45
C ALA A 194 15.65 -2.56 1.01
N GLN A 195 16.60 -3.19 0.31
CA GLN A 195 16.88 -2.89 -1.09
C GLN A 195 15.73 -3.33 -2.00
N ALA A 196 15.10 -4.46 -1.71
CA ALA A 196 13.90 -4.90 -2.44
C ALA A 196 12.75 -3.89 -2.26
N LEU A 197 12.50 -3.43 -1.03
CA LEU A 197 11.50 -2.39 -0.77
C LEU A 197 11.81 -1.11 -1.53
N LYS A 198 13.06 -0.64 -1.50
CA LYS A 198 13.46 0.58 -2.25
C LYS A 198 13.17 0.48 -3.75
N LYS A 199 13.40 -0.69 -4.35
CA LYS A 199 13.06 -0.92 -5.76
C LYS A 199 11.54 -0.93 -5.98
N LYS A 200 10.80 -1.56 -5.07
CA LYS A 200 9.35 -1.65 -5.15
C LYS A 200 8.70 -0.27 -5.02
N THR A 201 9.08 0.53 -4.02
CA THR A 201 8.55 1.90 -3.83
C THR A 201 8.86 2.80 -5.02
N ALA A 202 10.03 2.66 -5.65
CA ALA A 202 10.36 3.39 -6.86
C ALA A 202 9.46 2.97 -8.05
N ALA A 203 9.19 1.68 -8.20
CA ALA A 203 8.28 1.18 -9.23
C ALA A 203 6.84 1.65 -9.00
N THR A 204 6.35 1.59 -7.75
CA THR A 204 5.04 2.11 -7.35
C THR A 204 4.93 3.62 -7.61
N GLY A 205 5.96 4.39 -7.28
CA GLY A 205 6.03 5.83 -7.57
C GLY A 205 5.95 6.12 -9.07
N ASN A 206 6.69 5.39 -9.90
CA ASN A 206 6.61 5.52 -11.35
C ASN A 206 5.21 5.17 -11.89
N ARG A 207 4.56 4.14 -11.33
CA ARG A 207 3.18 3.77 -11.70
C ARG A 207 2.18 4.85 -11.33
N LEU A 208 2.37 5.53 -10.20
CA LEU A 208 1.58 6.69 -9.80
C LEU A 208 1.77 7.86 -10.77
N GLU A 209 3.00 8.18 -11.16
CA GLU A 209 3.29 9.21 -12.18
C GLU A 209 2.66 8.89 -13.54
N ASN A 210 2.71 7.62 -13.95
CA ASN A 210 2.07 7.16 -15.19
C ASN A 210 0.54 7.26 -15.10
N LEU A 211 -0.05 7.00 -13.93
CA LEU A 211 -1.48 7.21 -13.70
C LEU A 211 -1.86 8.68 -13.90
N PHE A 212 -1.11 9.62 -13.30
CA PHE A 212 -1.33 11.05 -13.54
C PHE A 212 -1.21 11.40 -15.02
N THR A 213 -0.14 10.95 -15.68
CA THR A 213 0.08 11.17 -17.11
C THR A 213 -1.09 10.62 -17.95
N PHE A 214 -1.63 9.47 -17.60
CA PHE A 214 -2.79 8.91 -18.29
C PHE A 214 -4.03 9.78 -18.09
N VAL A 215 -4.33 10.21 -16.87
CA VAL A 215 -5.48 11.07 -16.56
C VAL A 215 -5.36 12.43 -17.25
N GLU A 216 -4.18 13.04 -17.28
CA GLU A 216 -3.91 14.28 -18.01
C GLU A 216 -4.22 14.13 -19.50
N ASN A 217 -3.78 13.03 -20.11
CA ASN A 217 -3.94 12.81 -21.56
C ASN A 217 -5.36 12.36 -21.94
N ALA A 218 -5.98 11.49 -21.15
CA ALA A 218 -7.29 10.92 -21.44
C ALA A 218 -8.43 11.86 -21.01
N PHE A 219 -8.29 12.57 -19.89
CA PHE A 219 -9.39 13.26 -19.20
C PHE A 219 -9.16 14.75 -18.99
N ALA A 220 -8.36 15.41 -19.84
CA ALA A 220 -7.97 16.83 -19.71
C ALA A 220 -9.10 17.84 -19.42
N GLN A 221 -10.35 17.56 -19.82
CA GLN A 221 -11.50 18.46 -19.64
C GLN A 221 -12.52 17.96 -18.60
N GLY A 222 -12.21 16.86 -17.89
CA GLY A 222 -13.13 16.23 -16.95
C GLY A 222 -12.71 16.40 -15.49
N ASN A 223 -13.56 15.90 -14.58
CA ASN A 223 -13.35 15.99 -13.13
C ASN A 223 -12.49 14.85 -12.58
N GLU A 224 -12.01 13.94 -13.44
CA GLU A 224 -11.24 12.75 -13.07
C GLU A 224 -9.93 13.11 -12.34
N MET A 225 -9.27 14.21 -12.71
CA MET A 225 -8.07 14.69 -12.01
C MET A 225 -8.36 15.11 -10.56
N LEU A 226 -9.47 15.83 -10.35
CA LEU A 226 -9.89 16.24 -9.01
C LEU A 226 -10.20 15.04 -8.13
N ILE A 227 -10.89 14.03 -8.69
CA ILE A 227 -11.19 12.78 -7.98
C ILE A 227 -9.89 12.07 -7.60
N LEU A 228 -8.95 11.91 -8.54
CA LEU A 228 -7.64 11.30 -8.31
C LEU A 228 -6.90 11.96 -7.14
N VAL A 229 -6.74 13.29 -7.17
CA VAL A 229 -6.02 14.02 -6.11
C VAL A 229 -6.74 13.88 -4.77
N THR A 230 -8.07 13.99 -4.77
CA THR A 230 -8.87 13.92 -3.53
C THR A 230 -8.77 12.54 -2.87
N GLU A 231 -8.91 11.46 -3.63
CA GLU A 231 -8.77 10.09 -3.12
C GLU A 231 -7.36 9.83 -2.56
N LEU A 232 -6.32 10.30 -3.26
CA LEU A 232 -4.93 10.20 -2.77
C LEU A 232 -4.67 11.02 -1.51
N THR A 233 -5.36 12.16 -1.34
CA THR A 233 -5.24 13.03 -0.16
C THR A 233 -5.94 12.45 1.06
N VAL A 234 -7.13 11.89 0.87
CA VAL A 234 -7.97 11.33 1.95
C VAL A 234 -7.41 9.99 2.45
N ASN A 235 -6.84 9.19 1.56
CA ASN A 235 -6.27 7.91 1.92
C ASN A 235 -4.95 8.06 2.70
N ASN A 236 -4.88 7.45 3.89
CA ASN A 236 -3.74 7.60 4.79
C ASN A 236 -2.44 7.01 4.22
N ASP A 237 -2.52 5.87 3.55
CA ASP A 237 -1.34 5.19 3.04
C ASP A 237 -0.73 5.96 1.86
N SER A 238 -1.55 6.48 0.94
CA SER A 238 -1.08 7.34 -0.16
C SER A 238 -0.55 8.67 0.32
N ALA A 239 -1.23 9.34 1.26
CA ALA A 239 -0.73 10.58 1.83
C ALA A 239 0.64 10.39 2.52
N ARG A 240 0.80 9.30 3.28
CA ARG A 240 2.10 8.93 3.88
C ARG A 240 3.15 8.58 2.82
N PHE A 241 2.77 7.82 1.80
CA PHE A 241 3.67 7.41 0.72
C PHE A 241 4.19 8.63 -0.04
N ILE A 242 3.31 9.52 -0.48
CA ILE A 242 3.66 10.75 -1.18
C ILE A 242 4.53 11.64 -0.28
N GLY A 243 4.17 11.81 1.00
CA GLY A 243 4.99 12.57 1.94
C GLY A 243 6.39 12.00 2.19
N GLN A 244 6.57 10.68 2.05
CA GLN A 244 7.85 10.00 2.30
C GLN A 244 8.71 9.85 1.03
N PHE A 245 8.09 9.62 -0.12
CA PHE A 245 8.79 9.27 -1.37
C PHE A 245 8.65 10.33 -2.47
N GLY A 246 7.70 11.26 -2.34
CA GLY A 246 7.39 12.29 -3.34
C GLY A 246 6.49 11.78 -4.47
N CYS A 247 5.80 12.73 -5.12
CA CYS A 247 5.10 12.56 -6.40
C CYS A 247 4.88 13.94 -7.00
N ASP A 248 5.64 14.27 -8.04
CA ASP A 248 5.68 15.62 -8.62
C ASP A 248 4.35 15.95 -9.29
N ALA A 249 3.71 14.97 -9.93
CA ALA A 249 2.40 15.18 -10.54
C ALA A 249 1.31 15.47 -9.50
N TYR A 250 1.29 14.74 -8.39
CA TYR A 250 0.37 15.02 -7.30
C TYR A 250 0.58 16.43 -6.73
N GLU A 251 1.83 16.82 -6.47
CA GLU A 251 2.12 18.14 -5.89
C GLU A 251 1.65 19.28 -6.81
N ARG A 252 1.87 19.15 -8.12
CA ARG A 252 1.43 20.11 -9.13
C ARG A 252 -0.09 20.26 -9.13
N HIS A 253 -0.81 19.16 -9.27
CA HIS A 253 -2.28 19.19 -9.37
C HIS A 253 -2.95 19.60 -8.06
N ASN A 254 -2.42 19.19 -6.91
CA ASN A 254 -2.92 19.61 -5.61
C ASN A 254 -2.75 21.12 -5.40
N GLN A 255 -1.63 21.71 -5.84
CA GLN A 255 -1.43 23.17 -5.78
C GLN A 255 -2.37 23.93 -6.71
N GLU A 256 -2.57 23.46 -7.95
CA GLU A 256 -3.49 24.07 -8.90
C GLU A 256 -4.93 24.10 -8.37
N LEU A 257 -5.37 23.00 -7.75
CA LEU A 257 -6.69 22.93 -7.11
C LEU A 257 -6.83 23.93 -5.96
N MET A 258 -5.85 24.00 -5.05
CA MET A 258 -5.85 24.95 -3.94
C MET A 258 -5.84 26.42 -4.38
N LEU A 259 -5.17 26.73 -5.50
CA LEU A 259 -5.17 28.08 -6.08
C LEU A 259 -6.53 28.42 -6.69
N SER A 260 -7.18 27.46 -7.36
CA SER A 260 -8.50 27.65 -7.96
C SER A 260 -9.59 27.91 -6.91
N GLU A 261 -9.57 27.20 -5.77
CA GLU A 261 -10.51 27.43 -4.66
C GLU A 261 -10.35 28.82 -4.04
N ARG A 262 -9.11 29.26 -3.84
CA ARG A 262 -8.81 30.62 -3.33
C ARG A 262 -9.27 31.70 -4.30
N GLY A 263 -9.09 31.49 -5.61
CA GLY A 263 -9.55 32.43 -6.63
C GLY A 263 -11.08 32.57 -6.67
N ASN A 264 -11.80 31.45 -6.56
CA ASN A 264 -13.27 31.46 -6.51
C ASN A 264 -13.80 32.15 -5.24
N GLY A 265 -13.19 31.90 -4.07
CA GLY A 265 -13.57 32.58 -2.84
C GLY A 265 -13.39 34.10 -2.91
N LEU A 266 -12.29 34.57 -3.52
CA LEU A 266 -12.07 36.00 -3.75
C LEU A 266 -13.09 36.62 -4.73
N MET A 267 -13.50 35.87 -5.76
CA MET A 267 -14.52 36.33 -6.71
C MET A 267 -15.91 36.40 -6.07
N GLU A 268 -16.26 35.44 -5.22
CA GLU A 268 -17.48 35.47 -4.41
C GLU A 268 -17.49 36.66 -3.45
N GLU A 269 -16.36 36.96 -2.80
CA GLU A 269 -16.22 38.16 -1.96
C GLU A 269 -16.38 39.47 -2.76
N ILE A 270 -15.82 39.56 -3.97
CA ILE A 270 -15.97 40.74 -4.85
C ILE A 270 -17.44 40.91 -5.28
N LEU A 271 -18.10 39.83 -5.71
CA LEU A 271 -19.52 39.86 -6.08
C LEU A 271 -20.44 40.17 -4.90
N ALA A 272 -20.04 39.78 -3.68
CA ALA A 272 -20.75 40.12 -2.45
C ALA A 272 -20.53 41.58 -2.00
N LEU A 273 -19.46 42.24 -2.48
CA LEU A 273 -19.14 43.65 -2.21
C LEU A 273 -19.72 44.63 -3.26
N GLU A 274 -20.16 44.14 -4.42
CA GLU A 274 -20.86 44.94 -5.45
C GLU A 274 -22.38 45.12 -5.19
N LEU A 275 -22.81 45.06 -3.91
CA LEU A 275 -24.18 45.30 -3.46
C LEU A 275 -24.26 46.40 -2.38
#